data_AF-A0A0D2A7A7-F1
#
_entry.id   AF-A0A0D2A7A7-F1
#
_cell.length_a   1.000
_cell.length_b   1.000
_cell.length_c   1.000
_cell.angle_alpha   90.00
_cell.angle_beta   90.00
_cell.angle_gamma   90.00
#
_symmetry.space_group_name_H-M   'P 1'
#
loop_
_entity.id
_entity.type
_entity.pdbx_description
1 polymer ?
#
loop_
_entity_poly.entity_id
_entity_poly.type
_entity_poly.pdbx_seq_one_letter_code
_entity_poly.pdbx_strand_id
1 'polypeptide(L)'
;MTSPLQTSHLRKWIFQSPPAEWALSNVREMLMAAIRQGPVPEHVAFVMDGNRRFAKSHKIEVVEGHNMGFEALAKILEVCYKIGVKVVTIYAFSIENFKRTKYEVDALMDMAKTKLSQLAQHGELLERYGAKMQFLGQREMVRSDVLEAIDKAIKLTSGNGRAILNICAPYTSRDEITTAIRNTVRDYTKPVKPALKRPFSESHISRNIRAQQLSTVKETEEITKPRENGAGDDLNEQEAMAAYTRIDNIVERYLEHIDPDESFVAPTDAILDIFRDHTLSDEEKRKRVNKAVNSSVSSTDFADLKALTALLDHTASVDSSTLNLSTSDPNTNNSLPTTNFPDPEAIDEDTITAHTFTGADCPPLDLLIRTSGVERLSDFMLWQCHQDTEIVFLKCMWPEFDLWHFMPVLLEWQWQRRKGLPLDLQERRKRL
;
A
#
# COMPACT_ATOMS: atom_id res chain seq x y z
N MET A 1 50.73 32.99 -17.41
CA MET A 1 49.73 33.06 -16.32
C MET A 1 48.36 33.19 -16.96
N THR A 2 47.69 32.07 -17.25
CA THR A 2 46.32 32.05 -17.78
C THR A 2 45.33 32.22 -16.62
N SER A 3 44.39 33.15 -16.77
CA SER A 3 43.45 33.53 -15.71
C SER A 3 42.51 32.36 -15.32
N PRO A 4 42.09 32.25 -14.04
CA PRO A 4 41.20 31.17 -13.57
C PRO A 4 39.87 31.10 -14.34
N LEU A 5 39.39 32.23 -14.87
CA LEU A 5 38.15 32.36 -15.61
C LEU A 5 38.18 31.67 -16.99
N GLN A 6 39.30 31.71 -17.73
CA GLN A 6 39.40 31.03 -19.03
C GLN A 6 39.49 29.50 -18.91
N THR A 7 40.08 29.01 -17.81
CA THR A 7 40.19 27.56 -17.57
C THR A 7 38.84 26.91 -17.28
N SER A 8 37.87 27.63 -16.70
CA SER A 8 36.54 27.09 -16.40
C SER A 8 35.68 26.94 -17.67
N HIS A 9 35.78 27.89 -18.62
CA HIS A 9 35.07 27.81 -19.88
C HIS A 9 35.64 26.74 -20.81
N LEU A 10 36.96 26.60 -20.88
CA LEU A 10 37.59 25.54 -21.68
C LEU A 10 37.32 24.17 -21.09
N ARG A 11 37.38 24.02 -19.76
CA ARG A 11 36.98 22.77 -19.08
C ARG A 11 35.51 22.44 -19.33
N LYS A 12 34.60 23.39 -19.14
CA LYS A 12 33.17 23.19 -19.43
C LYS A 12 32.95 22.77 -20.88
N TRP A 13 33.61 23.42 -21.82
CA TRP A 13 33.52 23.10 -23.25
C TRP A 13 34.08 21.70 -23.56
N ILE A 14 35.23 21.31 -22.96
CA ILE A 14 35.81 19.97 -23.12
C ILE A 14 34.87 18.90 -22.53
N PHE A 15 34.32 19.12 -21.34
CA PHE A 15 33.40 18.17 -20.69
C PHE A 15 32.02 18.08 -21.37
N GLN A 16 31.60 19.13 -22.09
CA GLN A 16 30.38 19.16 -22.92
C GLN A 16 30.64 18.73 -24.37
N SER A 17 31.86 18.29 -24.69
CA SER A 17 32.14 17.79 -26.03
C SER A 17 31.51 16.40 -26.22
N PRO A 18 30.99 16.05 -27.41
CA PRO A 18 30.40 14.74 -27.64
C PRO A 18 31.31 13.55 -27.27
N PRO A 19 32.64 13.60 -27.49
CA PRO A 19 33.53 12.54 -27.01
C PRO A 19 33.62 12.43 -25.48
N ALA A 20 33.60 13.55 -24.77
CA ALA A 20 33.64 13.53 -23.30
C ALA A 20 32.31 13.04 -22.71
N GLU A 21 31.18 13.45 -23.27
CA GLU A 21 29.86 12.92 -22.89
C GLU A 21 29.77 11.41 -23.15
N TRP A 22 30.27 10.96 -24.31
CA TRP A 22 30.37 9.53 -24.63
C TRP A 22 31.26 8.78 -23.62
N ALA A 23 32.43 9.33 -23.27
CA ALA A 23 33.33 8.72 -22.30
C ALA A 23 32.68 8.66 -20.89
N LEU A 24 32.04 9.74 -20.46
CA LEU A 24 31.31 9.78 -19.19
C LEU A 24 30.15 8.79 -19.16
N SER A 25 29.41 8.66 -20.26
CA SER A 25 28.33 7.67 -20.40
C SER A 25 28.89 6.25 -20.24
N ASN A 26 29.99 5.91 -20.91
CA ASN A 26 30.62 4.59 -20.76
C ASN A 26 31.11 4.33 -19.32
N VAL A 27 31.69 5.33 -18.66
CA VAL A 27 32.08 5.20 -17.25
C VAL A 27 30.86 4.93 -16.38
N ARG A 28 29.74 5.64 -16.61
CA ARG A 28 28.49 5.39 -15.88
C ARG A 28 27.96 3.98 -16.12
N GLU A 29 27.94 3.50 -17.36
CA GLU A 29 27.52 2.13 -17.69
C GLU A 29 28.42 1.09 -17.03
N MET A 30 29.73 1.30 -17.05
CA MET A 30 30.69 0.41 -16.37
C MET A 30 30.46 0.37 -14.86
N LEU A 31 30.20 1.52 -14.22
CA LEU A 31 29.90 1.59 -12.79
C LEU A 31 28.58 0.88 -12.44
N MET A 32 27.53 1.08 -13.24
CA MET A 32 26.26 0.38 -13.04
C MET A 32 26.43 -1.14 -13.23
N ALA A 33 27.19 -1.57 -14.23
CA ALA A 33 27.52 -2.97 -14.44
C ALA A 33 28.33 -3.57 -13.28
N ALA A 34 29.23 -2.79 -12.67
CA ALA A 34 29.98 -3.21 -11.49
C ALA A 34 29.09 -3.36 -10.25
N ILE A 35 28.17 -2.41 -10.00
CA ILE A 35 27.17 -2.53 -8.92
C ILE A 35 26.36 -3.82 -9.10
N ARG A 36 25.92 -4.10 -10.33
CA ARG A 36 25.09 -5.26 -10.63
C ARG A 36 25.75 -6.61 -10.33
N GLN A 37 27.08 -6.66 -10.16
CA GLN A 37 27.77 -7.89 -9.72
C GLN A 37 27.60 -8.17 -8.22
N GLY A 38 27.16 -7.20 -7.43
CA GLY A 38 26.80 -7.36 -6.03
C GLY A 38 25.31 -7.66 -5.82
N PRO A 39 24.87 -7.82 -4.55
CA PRO A 39 23.44 -7.84 -4.25
C PRO A 39 22.81 -6.51 -4.68
N VAL A 40 21.60 -6.50 -5.24
CA VAL A 40 20.91 -5.27 -5.64
C VAL A 40 19.59 -5.22 -4.89
N PRO A 41 19.15 -4.06 -4.35
CA PRO A 41 17.84 -3.95 -3.72
C PRO A 41 16.76 -4.29 -4.75
N GLU A 42 15.84 -5.18 -4.38
CA GLU A 42 14.70 -5.55 -5.21
C GLU A 42 13.66 -4.44 -5.24
N HIS A 43 13.48 -3.74 -4.12
CA HIS A 43 12.52 -2.65 -3.97
C HIS A 43 13.17 -1.39 -3.39
N VAL A 44 13.12 -0.28 -4.14
CA VAL A 44 13.61 1.03 -3.71
C VAL A 44 12.48 2.06 -3.70
N ALA A 45 12.33 2.80 -2.61
CA ALA A 45 11.36 3.89 -2.48
C ALA A 45 12.03 5.26 -2.41
N PHE A 46 11.44 6.27 -3.04
CA PHE A 46 11.96 7.64 -3.08
C PHE A 46 10.95 8.67 -2.56
N VAL A 47 11.35 9.41 -1.53
CA VAL A 47 10.71 10.66 -1.12
C VAL A 47 11.41 11.83 -1.82
N MET A 48 10.78 12.31 -2.89
CA MET A 48 11.33 13.31 -3.82
C MET A 48 11.19 14.75 -3.30
N ASP A 49 11.80 15.04 -2.14
CA ASP A 49 11.70 16.34 -1.47
C ASP A 49 12.75 17.35 -1.96
N GLY A 50 12.44 18.64 -1.86
CA GLY A 50 13.37 19.73 -2.16
C GLY A 50 13.05 20.55 -3.41
N ASN A 51 12.09 20.14 -4.25
CA ASN A 51 11.78 20.83 -5.53
C ASN A 51 11.50 22.33 -5.35
N ARG A 52 10.66 22.70 -4.39
CA ARG A 52 10.32 24.11 -4.11
C ARG A 52 11.50 24.90 -3.54
N ARG A 53 12.33 24.26 -2.71
CA ARG A 53 13.52 24.88 -2.11
C ARG A 53 14.58 25.12 -3.18
N PHE A 54 14.78 24.15 -4.07
CA PHE A 54 15.63 24.26 -5.24
C PHE A 54 15.20 25.41 -6.16
N ALA A 55 13.89 25.51 -6.46
CA ALA A 55 13.38 26.61 -7.28
C ALA A 55 13.68 27.99 -6.68
N LYS A 56 13.43 28.14 -5.37
CA LYS A 56 13.70 29.38 -4.63
C LYS A 56 15.19 29.73 -4.61
N SER A 57 16.07 28.76 -4.37
CA SER A 57 17.53 29.01 -4.31
C SER A 57 18.10 29.39 -5.68
N HIS A 58 17.54 28.84 -6.76
CA HIS A 58 17.95 29.12 -8.14
C HIS A 58 17.20 30.28 -8.78
N LYS A 59 16.28 30.92 -8.06
CA LYS A 59 15.44 32.05 -8.53
C LYS A 59 14.63 31.72 -9.78
N ILE A 60 14.12 30.49 -9.85
CA ILE A 60 13.21 30.02 -10.89
C ILE A 60 11.81 29.81 -10.32
N GLU A 61 10.82 29.66 -11.19
CA GLU A 61 9.45 29.37 -10.75
C GLU A 61 9.34 27.99 -10.09
N VAL A 62 8.39 27.87 -9.15
CA VAL A 62 8.18 26.62 -8.40
C VAL A 62 7.80 25.47 -9.33
N VAL A 63 6.96 25.73 -10.32
CA VAL A 63 6.55 24.75 -11.34
C VAL A 63 7.76 24.22 -12.09
N GLU A 64 8.73 25.08 -12.41
CA GLU A 64 9.95 24.67 -13.11
C GLU A 64 10.85 23.79 -12.22
N GLY A 65 10.94 24.08 -10.92
CA GLY A 65 11.61 23.18 -9.98
C GLY A 65 10.98 21.79 -9.93
N HIS A 66 9.65 21.69 -10.11
CA HIS A 66 8.96 20.41 -10.22
C HIS A 66 9.21 19.71 -11.57
N ASN A 67 9.27 20.44 -12.68
CA ASN A 67 9.67 19.91 -13.98
C ASN A 67 11.07 19.29 -13.93
N MET A 68 12.04 20.01 -13.35
CA MET A 68 13.39 19.50 -13.16
C MET A 68 13.43 18.29 -12.23
N GLY A 69 12.56 18.27 -11.21
CA GLY A 69 12.38 17.09 -10.37
C GLY A 69 11.88 15.87 -11.16
N PHE A 70 10.99 16.05 -12.13
CA PHE A 70 10.56 14.97 -12.99
C PHE A 70 11.68 14.45 -13.92
N GLU A 71 12.56 15.33 -14.41
CA GLU A 71 13.74 14.91 -15.18
C GLU A 71 14.72 14.09 -14.33
N ALA A 72 14.93 14.48 -13.07
CA ALA A 72 15.71 13.71 -12.11
C ALA A 72 15.09 12.33 -11.87
N LEU A 73 13.77 12.25 -11.73
CA LEU A 73 13.05 10.98 -11.63
C LEU A 73 13.32 10.06 -12.81
N ALA A 74 13.18 10.54 -14.05
CA ALA A 74 13.43 9.72 -15.24
C ALA A 74 14.87 9.16 -15.28
N LYS A 75 15.87 9.98 -14.91
CA LYS A 75 17.28 9.57 -14.81
C LYS A 75 17.51 8.51 -13.75
N ILE A 76 16.90 8.66 -12.57
CA ILE A 76 17.05 7.70 -11.46
C ILE A 76 16.33 6.39 -11.76
N LEU A 77 15.13 6.43 -12.35
CA LEU A 77 14.41 5.23 -12.80
C LEU A 77 15.25 4.43 -13.81
N GLU A 78 15.87 5.11 -14.77
CA GLU A 78 16.80 4.47 -15.71
C GLU A 78 17.94 3.76 -14.98
N VAL A 79 18.56 4.40 -14.00
CA VAL A 79 19.62 3.79 -13.18
C VAL A 79 19.09 2.55 -12.47
N CYS A 80 17.97 2.66 -11.75
CA CYS A 80 17.34 1.55 -11.02
C CYS A 80 17.09 0.33 -11.93
N TYR A 81 16.49 0.54 -13.10
CA TYR A 81 16.17 -0.55 -14.02
C TYR A 81 17.39 -1.15 -14.74
N LYS A 82 18.46 -0.38 -14.91
CA LYS A 82 19.73 -0.88 -15.46
C LYS A 82 20.48 -1.75 -14.46
N ILE A 83 20.56 -1.32 -13.20
CA ILE A 83 21.23 -2.10 -12.14
C ILE A 83 20.42 -3.34 -11.76
N GLY A 84 19.10 -3.36 -12.00
CA GLY A 84 18.25 -4.54 -11.85
C GLY A 84 17.24 -4.47 -10.70
N VAL A 85 16.92 -3.27 -10.21
CA VAL A 85 15.82 -3.05 -9.26
C VAL A 85 14.50 -3.48 -9.90
N LYS A 86 13.72 -4.31 -9.20
CA LYS A 86 12.46 -4.85 -9.70
C LYS A 86 11.30 -3.90 -9.44
N VAL A 87 11.27 -3.24 -8.29
CA VAL A 87 10.19 -2.34 -7.89
C VAL A 87 10.75 -1.00 -7.47
N VAL A 88 10.24 0.07 -8.08
CA VAL A 88 10.52 1.43 -7.65
C VAL A 88 9.23 2.09 -7.20
N THR A 89 9.21 2.61 -5.98
CA THR A 89 8.06 3.33 -5.42
C THR A 89 8.41 4.80 -5.24
N ILE A 90 7.55 5.71 -5.69
CA ILE A 90 7.82 7.16 -5.62
C ILE A 90 6.72 7.88 -4.85
N TYR A 91 7.11 8.78 -3.95
CA TYR A 91 6.16 9.66 -3.27
C TYR A 91 5.91 10.91 -4.12
N ALA A 92 4.89 10.84 -4.97
CA ALA A 92 4.58 11.91 -5.92
C ALA A 92 3.71 13.01 -5.30
N PHE A 93 2.67 12.64 -4.54
CA PHE A 93 1.77 13.62 -3.92
C PHE A 93 1.14 13.07 -2.62
N SER A 94 1.29 13.80 -1.52
CA SER A 94 0.68 13.43 -0.24
C SER A 94 -0.76 13.93 -0.13
N ILE A 95 -1.63 13.23 0.61
CA ILE A 95 -2.95 13.77 0.99
C ILE A 95 -2.81 15.12 1.70
N GLU A 96 -1.77 15.29 2.52
CA GLU A 96 -1.51 16.55 3.21
C GLU A 96 -1.18 17.71 2.26
N ASN A 97 -0.75 17.41 1.03
CA ASN A 97 -0.41 18.44 0.05
C ASN A 97 -1.64 19.17 -0.51
N PHE A 98 -2.85 18.65 -0.29
CA PHE A 98 -4.07 19.41 -0.57
C PHE A 98 -4.26 20.64 0.33
N LYS A 99 -3.52 20.75 1.45
CA LYS A 99 -3.48 21.96 2.29
C LYS A 99 -2.74 23.13 1.62
N ARG A 100 -2.05 22.90 0.48
CA ARG A 100 -1.36 23.94 -0.29
C ARG A 100 -2.36 24.80 -1.07
N THR A 101 -1.87 25.86 -1.70
CA THR A 101 -2.75 26.74 -2.49
C THR A 101 -3.36 25.98 -3.67
N LYS A 102 -4.62 26.28 -4.02
CA LYS A 102 -5.30 25.66 -5.15
C LYS A 102 -4.50 25.77 -6.45
N TYR A 103 -3.87 26.92 -6.68
CA TYR A 103 -3.01 27.13 -7.85
C TYR A 103 -1.82 26.16 -7.89
N GLU A 104 -1.14 25.94 -6.76
CA GLU A 104 -0.02 24.98 -6.70
C GLU A 104 -0.51 23.54 -6.92
N VAL A 105 -1.64 23.16 -6.32
CA VAL A 105 -2.23 21.83 -6.50
C VAL A 105 -2.66 21.61 -7.95
N ASP A 106 -3.36 22.56 -8.57
CA ASP A 106 -3.81 22.46 -9.96
C ASP A 106 -2.60 22.35 -10.92
N ALA A 107 -1.53 23.13 -10.69
CA ALA A 107 -0.30 23.05 -11.48
C ALA A 107 0.40 21.69 -11.35
N LEU A 108 0.43 21.11 -10.14
CA LEU A 108 1.00 19.77 -9.92
C LEU A 108 0.19 18.68 -10.63
N MET A 109 -1.14 18.81 -10.63
CA MET A 109 -2.06 17.90 -11.34
C MET A 109 -1.89 18.00 -12.87
N ASP A 110 -1.76 19.22 -13.41
CA ASP A 110 -1.49 19.45 -14.84
C ASP A 110 -0.14 18.85 -15.27
N MET A 111 0.89 19.04 -14.43
CA MET A 111 2.19 18.44 -14.64
C MET A 111 2.09 16.91 -14.60
N ALA A 112 1.44 16.33 -13.59
CA ALA A 112 1.28 14.88 -13.47
C ALA A 112 0.60 14.28 -14.72
N LYS A 113 -0.49 14.88 -15.20
CA LYS A 113 -1.19 14.46 -16.42
C LYS A 113 -0.26 14.37 -17.62
N THR A 114 0.53 15.42 -17.85
CA THR A 114 1.45 15.53 -18.99
C THR A 114 2.60 14.53 -18.86
N LYS A 115 3.23 14.50 -17.69
CA LYS A 115 4.47 13.77 -17.43
C LYS A 115 4.26 12.26 -17.29
N LEU A 116 3.17 11.82 -16.67
CA LEU A 116 2.81 10.39 -16.61
C LEU A 116 2.49 9.84 -17.99
N SER A 117 1.78 10.63 -18.81
CA SER A 117 1.54 10.28 -20.21
C SER A 117 2.84 10.16 -21.00
N GLN A 118 3.86 10.97 -20.71
CA GLN A 118 5.18 10.88 -21.36
C GLN A 118 5.95 9.61 -20.94
N LEU A 119 5.93 9.22 -19.66
CA LEU A 119 6.65 8.01 -19.21
C LEU A 119 6.10 6.71 -19.81
N ALA A 120 4.79 6.65 -20.02
CA ALA A 120 4.07 5.44 -20.43
C ALA A 120 3.86 5.31 -21.95
N GLN A 121 4.28 6.30 -22.75
CA GLN A 121 4.17 6.24 -24.21
C GLN A 121 5.08 5.16 -24.82
N HIS A 122 4.74 4.72 -26.05
CA HIS A 122 5.56 3.72 -26.74
C HIS A 122 6.97 4.24 -27.05
N GLY A 123 7.99 3.40 -26.85
CA GLY A 123 9.41 3.72 -27.00
C GLY A 123 10.02 4.47 -25.79
N GLU A 124 9.19 4.86 -24.83
CA GLU A 124 9.60 5.61 -23.65
C GLU A 124 10.10 4.69 -22.54
N LEU A 125 10.47 5.32 -21.42
CA LEU A 125 11.21 4.71 -20.33
C LEU A 125 10.58 3.40 -19.83
N LEU A 126 9.27 3.38 -19.60
CA LEU A 126 8.61 2.22 -18.99
C LEU A 126 8.56 1.02 -19.94
N GLU A 127 8.24 1.22 -21.22
CA GLU A 127 8.27 0.13 -22.21
C GLU A 127 9.70 -0.37 -22.46
N ARG A 128 10.66 0.55 -22.60
CA ARG A 128 12.08 0.22 -22.85
C ARG A 128 12.67 -0.71 -21.78
N TYR A 129 12.27 -0.49 -20.53
CA TYR A 129 12.74 -1.29 -19.39
C TYR A 129 11.75 -2.36 -18.94
N GLY A 130 10.62 -2.53 -19.64
CA GLY A 130 9.58 -3.50 -19.30
C GLY A 130 9.00 -3.27 -17.91
N ALA A 131 8.82 -2.02 -17.49
CA ALA A 131 8.23 -1.63 -16.22
C ALA A 131 6.71 -1.43 -16.34
N LYS A 132 5.94 -2.09 -15.48
CA LYS A 132 4.49 -1.86 -15.33
C LYS A 132 4.25 -0.69 -14.38
N MET A 133 3.35 0.22 -14.73
CA MET A 133 2.97 1.33 -13.84
C MET A 133 1.79 0.94 -12.97
N GLN A 134 1.86 1.27 -11.69
CA GLN A 134 0.77 1.15 -10.72
C GLN A 134 0.57 2.50 -10.02
N PHE A 135 -0.68 2.76 -9.65
CA PHE A 135 -1.08 3.99 -8.97
C PHE A 135 -1.63 3.63 -7.59
N LEU A 136 -1.00 4.16 -6.54
CA LEU A 136 -1.27 3.83 -5.15
C LEU A 136 -1.78 5.09 -4.43
N GLY A 137 -3.02 5.07 -3.93
CA GLY A 137 -3.60 6.22 -3.23
C GLY A 137 -5.07 6.45 -3.52
N GLN A 138 -5.61 7.53 -2.98
CA GLN A 138 -7.03 7.90 -3.08
C GLN A 138 -7.38 8.47 -4.45
N ARG A 139 -7.94 7.63 -5.30
CA ARG A 139 -8.29 8.00 -6.68
C ARG A 139 -9.38 9.06 -6.71
N GLU A 140 -10.27 9.07 -5.73
CA GLU A 140 -11.41 9.97 -5.60
C GLU A 140 -10.98 11.43 -5.41
N MET A 141 -9.79 11.65 -4.85
CA MET A 141 -9.22 12.98 -4.64
C MET A 141 -8.52 13.56 -5.88
N VAL A 142 -8.34 12.76 -6.93
CA VAL A 142 -7.64 13.16 -8.15
C VAL A 142 -8.63 13.77 -9.14
N ARG A 143 -8.22 14.83 -9.82
CA ARG A 143 -9.01 15.46 -10.88
C ARG A 143 -9.29 14.45 -11.99
N SER A 144 -10.53 14.41 -12.47
CA SER A 144 -11.00 13.36 -13.39
C SER A 144 -10.19 13.23 -14.69
N ASP A 145 -9.73 14.35 -15.25
CA ASP A 145 -8.91 14.38 -16.46
C ASP A 145 -7.47 13.87 -16.23
N VAL A 146 -6.99 13.90 -14.98
CA VAL A 146 -5.69 13.33 -14.57
C VAL A 146 -5.86 11.82 -14.33
N LEU A 147 -6.96 11.40 -13.72
CA LEU A 147 -7.29 9.97 -13.56
C LEU A 147 -7.36 9.25 -14.92
N GLU A 148 -7.99 9.85 -15.92
CA GLU A 148 -8.05 9.29 -17.27
C GLU A 148 -6.64 9.08 -17.86
N ALA A 149 -5.73 10.04 -17.65
CA ALA A 149 -4.35 9.93 -18.10
C ALA A 149 -3.58 8.83 -17.33
N ILE A 150 -3.80 8.70 -16.03
CA ILE A 150 -3.24 7.63 -15.19
C ILE A 150 -3.73 6.26 -15.69
N ASP A 151 -5.02 6.10 -15.92
CA ASP A 151 -5.60 4.82 -16.37
C ASP A 151 -5.09 4.42 -17.75
N LYS A 152 -4.95 5.39 -18.64
CA LYS A 152 -4.31 5.17 -19.94
C LYS A 152 -2.86 4.69 -19.77
N ALA A 153 -2.08 5.32 -18.89
CA ALA A 153 -0.68 4.95 -18.63
C ALA A 153 -0.54 3.54 -18.03
N ILE A 154 -1.40 3.19 -17.05
CA ILE A 154 -1.45 1.84 -16.47
C ILE A 154 -1.79 0.81 -17.55
N LYS A 155 -2.80 1.10 -18.38
CA LYS A 155 -3.21 0.19 -19.47
C LYS A 155 -2.09 -0.03 -20.48
N LEU A 156 -1.41 1.03 -20.92
CA LEU A 156 -0.29 0.95 -21.87
C LEU A 156 0.87 0.10 -21.34
N THR A 157 1.11 0.12 -20.03
CA THR A 157 2.21 -0.59 -19.39
C THR A 157 1.81 -1.93 -18.78
N SER A 158 0.55 -2.35 -18.89
CA SER A 158 0.02 -3.59 -18.29
C SER A 158 0.64 -4.88 -18.84
N GLY A 159 1.11 -4.87 -20.09
CA GLY A 159 1.81 -6.00 -20.70
C GLY A 159 3.26 -6.17 -20.24
N ASN A 160 3.78 -5.21 -19.47
CA ASN A 160 5.14 -5.27 -18.96
C ASN A 160 5.20 -6.12 -17.68
N GLY A 161 6.26 -6.92 -17.54
CA GLY A 161 6.43 -7.81 -16.38
C GLY A 161 7.84 -7.86 -15.80
N ARG A 162 8.77 -7.02 -16.29
CA ARG A 162 10.18 -7.06 -15.86
C ARG A 162 10.42 -6.24 -14.59
N ALA A 163 9.70 -5.13 -14.44
CA ALA A 163 9.80 -4.23 -13.30
C ALA A 163 8.45 -3.56 -12.99
N ILE A 164 8.38 -2.84 -11.88
CA ILE A 164 7.20 -2.12 -11.40
C ILE A 164 7.58 -0.69 -11.05
N LEU A 165 6.75 0.27 -11.45
CA LEU A 165 6.76 1.64 -10.96
C LEU A 165 5.48 1.91 -10.18
N ASN A 166 5.59 2.02 -8.86
CA ASN A 166 4.50 2.41 -7.97
C ASN A 166 4.52 3.93 -7.78
N ILE A 167 3.41 4.59 -8.13
CA ILE A 167 3.25 6.03 -7.95
C ILE A 167 2.28 6.29 -6.81
N CYS A 168 2.80 6.78 -5.68
CA CYS A 168 2.00 7.12 -4.52
C CYS A 168 1.43 8.54 -4.64
N ALA A 169 0.14 8.63 -4.93
CA ALA A 169 -0.60 9.89 -5.05
C ALA A 169 -2.12 9.67 -5.05
N PRO A 170 -2.89 10.62 -4.50
CA PRO A 170 -2.71 11.19 -3.17
C PRO A 170 -2.61 10.06 -2.14
N TYR A 171 -1.50 10.02 -1.40
CA TYR A 171 -1.17 8.90 -0.53
C TYR A 171 -0.71 9.38 0.84
N THR A 172 -1.09 8.64 1.89
CA THR A 172 -0.40 8.59 3.18
C THR A 172 -0.46 7.16 3.73
N SER A 173 0.53 6.76 4.53
CA SER A 173 0.61 5.38 5.02
C SER A 173 -0.47 5.06 6.04
N ARG A 174 -0.82 5.98 6.94
CA ARG A 174 -1.93 5.77 7.89
C ARG A 174 -3.26 5.57 7.17
N ASP A 175 -3.50 6.29 6.08
CA ASP A 175 -4.71 6.12 5.26
C ASP A 175 -4.74 4.77 4.54
N GLU A 176 -3.60 4.34 3.98
CA GLU A 176 -3.45 3.01 3.39
C GLU A 176 -3.73 1.91 4.41
N ILE A 177 -3.12 1.96 5.59
CA ILE A 177 -3.31 0.98 6.67
C ILE A 177 -4.78 0.94 7.09
N THR A 178 -5.40 2.11 7.30
CA THR A 178 -6.81 2.22 7.68
C THR A 178 -7.71 1.59 6.61
N THR A 179 -7.40 1.82 5.33
CA THR A 179 -8.13 1.27 4.20
C THR A 179 -7.94 -0.25 4.09
N ALA A 180 -6.72 -0.75 4.31
CA ALA A 180 -6.41 -2.18 4.32
C ALA A 180 -7.17 -2.92 5.43
N ILE A 181 -7.19 -2.35 6.64
CA ILE A 181 -7.95 -2.88 7.77
C ILE A 181 -9.44 -2.89 7.45
N ARG A 182 -9.99 -1.76 6.95
CA ARG A 182 -11.41 -1.68 6.57
C ARG A 182 -11.79 -2.71 5.51
N ASN A 183 -10.93 -2.93 4.52
CA ASN A 183 -11.15 -3.95 3.48
C ASN A 183 -11.10 -5.37 4.07
N THR A 184 -10.15 -5.64 4.97
CA THR A 184 -10.04 -6.91 5.69
C THR A 184 -11.32 -7.20 6.46
N VAL A 185 -11.77 -6.26 7.30
CA VAL A 185 -13.02 -6.37 8.06
C VAL A 185 -14.22 -6.59 7.12
N ARG A 186 -14.29 -5.86 6.01
CA ARG A 186 -15.36 -6.01 5.01
C ARG A 186 -15.37 -7.41 4.37
N ASP A 187 -14.23 -8.04 4.20
CA ASP A 187 -14.16 -9.37 3.59
C ASP A 187 -14.45 -10.48 4.60
N TYR A 188 -14.08 -10.30 5.87
CA TYR A 188 -14.44 -11.20 6.98
C TYR A 188 -15.90 -11.06 7.44
N THR A 189 -16.57 -9.95 7.10
CA THR A 189 -18.01 -9.75 7.37
C THR A 189 -18.91 -10.20 6.21
N LYS A 190 -18.35 -10.77 5.13
CA LYS A 190 -19.13 -11.38 4.05
C LYS A 190 -19.23 -12.89 4.26
N PRO A 191 -20.41 -13.51 4.05
CA PRO A 191 -20.53 -14.96 4.14
C PRO A 191 -19.71 -15.61 3.02
N VAL A 192 -18.92 -16.62 3.39
CA VAL A 192 -18.22 -17.50 2.47
C VAL A 192 -19.26 -18.14 1.57
N LYS A 193 -19.21 -17.82 0.27
CA LYS A 193 -20.06 -18.51 -0.70
C LYS A 193 -19.75 -20.00 -0.59
N PRO A 194 -20.73 -20.87 -0.29
CA PRO A 194 -20.48 -22.30 -0.29
C PRO A 194 -19.92 -22.65 -1.67
N ALA A 195 -18.74 -23.27 -1.68
CA ALA A 195 -18.15 -23.78 -2.91
C ALA A 195 -19.25 -24.57 -3.62
N LEU A 196 -19.61 -24.17 -4.84
CA LEU A 196 -20.59 -24.90 -5.65
C LEU A 196 -20.12 -26.36 -5.66
N LYS A 197 -20.83 -27.23 -4.92
CA LYS A 197 -20.62 -28.66 -4.99
C LYS A 197 -20.81 -28.98 -6.46
N ARG A 198 -19.72 -29.28 -7.17
CA ARG A 198 -19.81 -29.71 -8.57
C ARG A 198 -20.85 -30.83 -8.60
N PRO A 199 -21.87 -30.78 -9.47
CA PRO A 199 -22.86 -31.84 -9.53
C PRO A 199 -22.11 -33.16 -9.66
N PHE A 200 -22.49 -34.08 -8.78
CA PHE A 200 -21.88 -35.39 -8.66
C PHE A 200 -21.86 -36.06 -10.02
N SER A 201 -20.66 -36.25 -10.57
CA SER A 201 -20.49 -36.92 -11.87
C SER A 201 -20.74 -38.41 -11.68
N GLU A 202 -21.93 -38.87 -12.06
CA GLU A 202 -22.27 -40.30 -12.09
C GLU A 202 -21.22 -41.10 -12.88
N SER A 203 -20.67 -40.50 -13.94
CA SER A 203 -19.64 -41.11 -14.79
C SER A 203 -18.32 -41.40 -14.08
N HIS A 204 -17.94 -40.65 -13.04
CA HIS A 204 -16.77 -40.99 -12.22
C HIS A 204 -17.03 -42.22 -11.33
N ILE A 205 -18.26 -42.41 -10.88
CA ILE A 205 -18.63 -43.57 -10.08
C ILE A 205 -18.85 -44.79 -10.95
N SER A 206 -19.45 -44.64 -12.12
CA SER A 206 -19.52 -45.74 -13.10
C SER A 206 -18.11 -46.20 -13.49
N ARG A 207 -17.16 -45.26 -13.62
CA ARG A 207 -15.76 -45.55 -13.93
C ARG A 207 -15.02 -46.20 -12.75
N ASN A 208 -15.22 -45.74 -11.51
CA ASN A 208 -14.64 -46.35 -10.32
C ASN A 208 -15.27 -47.70 -9.97
N ILE A 209 -16.58 -47.89 -10.13
CA ILE A 209 -17.27 -49.17 -9.96
C ILE A 209 -16.80 -50.16 -11.03
N ARG A 210 -16.66 -49.74 -12.29
CA ARG A 210 -16.05 -50.59 -13.33
C ARG A 210 -14.59 -50.94 -13.01
N ALA A 211 -13.81 -49.98 -12.50
CA ALA A 211 -12.42 -50.22 -12.11
C ALA A 211 -12.33 -51.18 -10.90
N GLN A 212 -13.23 -51.03 -9.91
CA GLN A 212 -13.34 -51.93 -8.76
C GLN A 212 -13.84 -53.32 -9.13
N GLN A 213 -14.75 -53.44 -10.11
CA GLN A 213 -15.18 -54.73 -10.67
C GLN A 213 -14.08 -55.42 -11.48
N LEU A 214 -13.12 -54.68 -12.05
CA LEU A 214 -11.92 -55.25 -12.65
C LEU A 214 -10.87 -55.66 -11.61
N SER A 215 -10.85 -55.06 -10.43
CA SER A 215 -9.87 -55.37 -9.37
C SER A 215 -10.37 -56.38 -8.32
N THR A 216 -11.67 -56.72 -8.29
CA THR A 216 -12.29 -57.64 -7.30
C THR A 216 -12.11 -59.13 -7.61
N VAL A 217 -11.05 -59.51 -8.34
CA VAL A 217 -10.54 -60.90 -8.33
C VAL A 217 -9.53 -61.13 -7.21
N LYS A 218 -9.16 -60.12 -6.41
CA LYS A 218 -8.33 -60.36 -5.21
C LYS A 218 -8.81 -59.61 -3.96
N GLU A 219 -9.21 -60.43 -3.01
CA GLU A 219 -9.19 -60.28 -1.55
C GLU A 219 -10.17 -59.32 -0.87
N THR A 220 -11.13 -59.99 -0.23
CA THR A 220 -11.91 -59.65 0.96
C THR A 220 -11.05 -59.29 2.17
N GLU A 221 -11.44 -58.27 2.94
CA GLU A 221 -11.67 -58.37 4.40
C GLU A 221 -12.27 -57.06 4.99
N GLU A 222 -13.04 -57.24 6.07
CA GLU A 222 -13.90 -56.28 6.79
C GLU A 222 -13.14 -55.22 7.60
N ILE A 223 -13.83 -54.13 8.02
CA ILE A 223 -13.91 -53.62 9.42
C ILE A 223 -14.89 -52.41 9.50
N THR A 224 -15.59 -52.30 10.64
CA THR A 224 -16.78 -51.47 10.91
C THR A 224 -16.56 -50.32 11.93
N LYS A 225 -17.27 -49.18 11.71
CA LYS A 225 -17.84 -48.16 12.67
C LYS A 225 -16.89 -47.21 13.47
N PRO A 226 -17.36 -46.11 14.13
CA PRO A 226 -18.70 -45.47 14.22
C PRO A 226 -18.76 -43.91 14.02
N ARG A 227 -20.00 -43.40 14.13
CA ARG A 227 -20.51 -42.02 14.20
C ARG A 227 -20.20 -41.36 15.55
N GLU A 228 -19.91 -40.05 15.58
CA GLU A 228 -20.19 -39.16 16.71
C GLU A 228 -20.80 -37.83 16.23
N ASN A 229 -21.85 -37.40 16.93
CA ASN A 229 -22.54 -36.13 16.82
C ASN A 229 -22.18 -35.28 18.05
N GLY A 230 -22.11 -33.95 17.90
CA GLY A 230 -22.73 -33.03 18.87
C GLY A 230 -21.90 -31.86 19.39
N ALA A 231 -22.32 -30.65 18.99
CA ALA A 231 -22.33 -29.32 19.67
C ALA A 231 -22.14 -28.27 18.56
N GLY A 232 -23.03 -27.33 18.24
CA GLY A 232 -24.01 -26.61 19.04
C GLY A 232 -23.76 -25.12 18.74
N ASP A 233 -24.33 -24.64 17.63
CA ASP A 233 -24.19 -23.28 17.09
C ASP A 233 -24.96 -22.26 17.94
N ASP A 234 -24.23 -21.33 18.55
CA ASP A 234 -24.69 -20.00 18.97
C ASP A 234 -23.50 -19.05 18.74
N LEU A 235 -23.41 -18.41 17.57
CA LEU A 235 -22.34 -17.44 17.27
C LEU A 235 -22.89 -16.01 17.33
N ASN A 236 -22.15 -15.17 18.05
CA ASN A 236 -22.64 -14.09 18.87
C ASN A 236 -22.05 -12.75 18.38
N GLU A 237 -22.79 -11.66 18.53
CA GLU A 237 -22.35 -10.27 18.27
C GLU A 237 -21.02 -9.92 19.00
N GLN A 238 -20.70 -10.71 20.03
CA GLN A 238 -19.45 -10.70 20.78
C GLN A 238 -18.20 -11.10 19.97
N GLU A 239 -18.30 -11.99 18.98
CA GLU A 239 -17.13 -12.46 18.21
C GLU A 239 -16.68 -11.42 17.18
N ALA A 240 -17.65 -10.73 16.56
CA ALA A 240 -17.38 -9.57 15.72
C ALA A 240 -16.72 -8.45 16.54
N MET A 241 -17.23 -8.18 17.75
CA MET A 241 -16.66 -7.18 18.66
C MET A 241 -15.25 -7.56 19.17
N ALA A 242 -14.98 -8.85 19.38
CA ALA A 242 -13.66 -9.34 19.74
C ALA A 242 -12.63 -9.14 18.61
N ALA A 243 -13.04 -9.36 17.36
CA ALA A 243 -12.20 -9.09 16.19
C ALA A 243 -11.85 -7.59 16.09
N TYR A 244 -12.83 -6.70 16.26
CA TYR A 244 -12.58 -5.24 16.31
C TYR A 244 -11.60 -4.86 17.43
N THR A 245 -11.82 -5.35 18.66
CA THR A 245 -10.95 -5.06 19.81
C THR A 245 -9.51 -5.54 19.59
N ARG A 246 -9.33 -6.66 18.88
CA ARG A 246 -8.00 -7.23 18.61
C ARG A 246 -7.25 -6.46 17.52
N ILE A 247 -7.97 -6.00 16.49
CA ILE A 247 -7.44 -5.09 15.47
C ILE A 247 -6.99 -3.78 16.12
N ASP A 248 -7.80 -3.22 17.03
CA ASP A 248 -7.43 -2.01 17.78
C ASP A 248 -6.14 -2.19 18.59
N ASN A 249 -5.96 -3.34 19.26
CA ASN A 249 -4.73 -3.64 19.99
C ASN A 249 -3.49 -3.76 19.07
N ILE A 250 -3.65 -4.27 17.85
CA ILE A 250 -2.55 -4.34 16.87
C ILE A 250 -2.20 -2.92 16.43
N VAL A 251 -3.20 -2.10 16.11
CA VAL A 251 -3.01 -0.71 15.69
C VAL A 251 -2.38 0.13 16.81
N GLU A 252 -2.86 0.06 18.05
CA GLU A 252 -2.27 0.78 19.19
C GLU A 252 -0.80 0.40 19.41
N ARG A 253 -0.44 -0.89 19.32
CA ARG A 253 0.94 -1.36 19.48
C ARG A 253 1.89 -0.83 18.38
N TYR A 254 1.37 -0.63 17.18
CA TYR A 254 2.10 -0.01 16.07
C TYR A 254 2.18 1.52 16.20
N LEU A 255 1.15 2.18 16.76
CA LEU A 255 1.12 3.62 16.97
C LEU A 255 1.95 4.09 18.19
N GLU A 256 2.16 3.23 19.19
CA GLU A 256 3.04 3.51 20.36
C GLU A 256 4.51 3.77 19.98
N HIS A 257 4.92 3.40 18.76
CA HIS A 257 6.29 3.61 18.25
C HIS A 257 6.43 4.87 17.39
N ILE A 258 5.40 5.72 17.33
CA ILE A 258 5.39 6.95 16.55
C ILE A 258 5.54 8.17 17.47
N ASP A 259 6.44 9.07 17.10
CA ASP A 259 6.82 10.29 17.81
C ASP A 259 5.59 11.15 18.21
N PRO A 260 5.39 11.49 19.49
CA PRO A 260 4.18 12.16 20.00
C PRO A 260 4.03 13.64 19.58
N ASP A 261 4.98 14.23 18.86
CA ASP A 261 4.94 15.65 18.46
C ASP A 261 4.05 15.95 17.23
N GLU A 262 3.38 14.96 16.64
CA GLU A 262 2.34 15.18 15.61
C GLU A 262 0.96 15.40 16.25
N SER A 263 0.66 16.65 16.61
CA SER A 263 -0.66 17.05 17.11
C SER A 263 -1.75 16.90 16.04
N PHE A 264 -2.50 15.80 16.08
CA PHE A 264 -3.81 15.67 15.46
C PHE A 264 -4.79 15.10 16.48
N VAL A 265 -5.65 15.95 17.03
CA VAL A 265 -6.82 15.52 17.81
C VAL A 265 -7.87 15.04 16.81
N ALA A 266 -7.89 13.74 16.57
CA ALA A 266 -8.90 13.12 15.72
C ALA A 266 -10.27 13.12 16.43
N PRO A 267 -11.39 13.17 15.70
CA PRO A 267 -12.73 13.00 16.27
C PRO A 267 -12.93 11.61 16.93
N THR A 268 -11.96 10.70 16.77
CA THR A 268 -11.85 9.43 17.46
C THR A 268 -11.69 9.61 18.96
N ASP A 269 -10.89 10.57 19.45
CA ASP A 269 -10.62 10.72 20.89
C ASP A 269 -11.88 11.10 21.68
N ALA A 270 -12.70 11.99 21.13
CA ALA A 270 -13.96 12.40 21.78
C ALA A 270 -15.01 11.28 21.79
N ILE A 271 -15.01 10.39 20.79
CA ILE A 271 -15.90 9.23 20.73
C ILE A 271 -15.37 8.12 21.66
N LEU A 272 -14.06 7.91 21.68
CA LEU A 272 -13.38 6.97 22.56
C LEU A 272 -13.56 7.33 24.03
N ASP A 273 -13.52 8.61 24.39
CA ASP A 273 -13.80 9.09 25.75
C ASP A 273 -15.25 8.80 26.18
N ILE A 274 -16.22 8.86 25.25
CA ILE A 274 -17.63 8.51 25.54
C ILE A 274 -17.79 7.00 25.76
N PHE A 275 -17.04 6.17 25.02
CA PHE A 275 -17.07 4.72 25.19
C PHE A 275 -16.34 4.25 26.45
N ARG A 276 -15.22 4.90 26.81
CA ARG A 276 -14.42 4.64 28.02
C ARG A 276 -15.10 5.12 29.31
N ASP A 277 -16.14 5.96 29.23
CA ASP A 277 -16.94 6.33 30.40
C ASP A 277 -17.90 5.21 30.79
N HIS A 278 -17.51 4.40 31.77
CA HIS A 278 -18.30 3.30 32.32
C HIS A 278 -19.49 3.75 33.18
N THR A 279 -19.65 5.05 33.42
CA THR A 279 -20.79 5.58 34.20
C THR A 279 -22.02 5.87 33.34
N LEU A 280 -21.90 5.79 32.01
CA LEU A 280 -22.98 6.07 31.07
C LEU A 280 -23.69 4.79 30.62
N SER A 281 -25.03 4.84 30.56
CA SER A 281 -25.82 3.77 29.94
C SER A 281 -25.65 3.75 28.42
N ASP A 282 -25.90 2.60 27.79
CA ASP A 282 -25.76 2.43 26.34
C ASP A 282 -26.64 3.39 25.53
N GLU A 283 -27.80 3.77 26.08
CA GLU A 283 -28.69 4.76 25.45
C GLU A 283 -28.13 6.19 25.54
N GLU A 284 -27.43 6.54 26.62
CA GLU A 284 -26.77 7.82 26.79
C GLU A 284 -25.50 7.93 25.95
N LYS A 285 -24.73 6.84 25.85
CA LYS A 285 -23.59 6.73 24.91
C LYS A 285 -24.07 6.95 23.48
N ARG A 286 -25.16 6.29 23.06
CA ARG A 286 -25.79 6.48 21.73
C ARG A 286 -26.21 7.93 21.48
N LYS A 287 -26.87 8.60 22.44
CA LYS A 287 -27.29 10.00 22.30
C LYS A 287 -26.10 10.97 22.19
N ARG A 288 -25.01 10.73 22.92
CA ARG A 288 -23.80 11.57 22.89
C ARG A 288 -22.96 11.37 21.64
N VAL A 289 -22.82 10.12 21.18
CA VAL A 289 -22.17 9.80 19.90
C VAL A 289 -22.95 10.42 18.74
N ASN A 290 -24.28 10.26 18.68
CA ASN A 290 -25.11 10.90 17.65
C ASN A 290 -25.02 12.43 17.68
N LYS A 291 -24.87 13.05 18.84
CA LYS A 291 -24.69 14.50 18.96
C LYS A 291 -23.30 14.95 18.47
N ALA A 292 -22.24 14.21 18.78
CA ALA A 292 -20.87 14.48 18.34
C ALA A 292 -20.68 14.28 16.83
N VAL A 293 -21.38 13.29 16.26
CA VAL A 293 -21.43 13.02 14.82
C VAL A 293 -22.26 14.09 14.10
N ASN A 294 -23.40 14.51 14.64
CA ASN A 294 -24.24 15.54 14.00
C ASN A 294 -23.70 16.98 14.13
N SER A 295 -22.79 17.26 15.08
CA SER A 295 -22.13 18.58 15.19
C SER A 295 -20.97 18.77 14.21
N SER A 296 -20.57 17.69 13.52
CA SER A 296 -19.36 17.61 12.73
C SER A 296 -19.70 16.95 11.39
N VAL A 297 -20.04 17.74 10.36
CA VAL A 297 -19.83 17.49 8.90
C VAL A 297 -20.92 18.13 8.02
N SER A 298 -20.46 18.76 6.92
CA SER A 298 -21.24 19.25 5.80
C SER A 298 -21.77 18.12 4.90
N SER A 299 -23.08 17.93 4.95
CA SER A 299 -24.06 17.57 3.89
C SER A 299 -23.75 16.74 2.63
N THR A 300 -22.70 15.91 2.51
CA THR A 300 -22.63 14.92 1.39
C THR A 300 -22.63 13.45 1.78
N ASP A 301 -22.52 13.12 3.07
CA ASP A 301 -22.49 11.72 3.55
C ASP A 301 -23.87 11.16 3.95
N PHE A 302 -24.97 11.81 3.56
CA PHE A 302 -26.31 11.45 4.04
C PHE A 302 -26.88 10.15 3.44
N ALA A 303 -26.30 9.64 2.35
CA ALA A 303 -26.77 8.42 1.67
C ALA A 303 -26.16 7.14 2.28
N ASP A 304 -24.86 7.17 2.60
CA ASP A 304 -24.13 5.99 3.10
C ASP A 304 -24.37 5.76 4.59
N LEU A 305 -24.58 6.82 5.38
CA LEU A 305 -25.01 6.71 6.78
C LEU A 305 -26.47 6.23 6.91
N LYS A 306 -27.35 6.57 5.95
CA LYS A 306 -28.70 6.00 5.90
C LYS A 306 -28.70 4.51 5.55
N ALA A 307 -27.76 4.05 4.72
CA ALA A 307 -27.60 2.62 4.43
C ALA A 307 -27.11 1.85 5.67
N LEU A 308 -26.20 2.43 6.46
CA LEU A 308 -25.75 1.88 7.74
C LEU A 308 -26.83 1.90 8.83
N THR A 309 -27.65 2.95 8.88
CA THR A 309 -28.77 3.05 9.83
C THR A 309 -29.92 2.09 9.44
N ALA A 310 -30.20 1.92 8.15
CA ALA A 310 -31.18 0.95 7.66
C ALA A 310 -30.75 -0.51 7.88
N LEU A 311 -29.43 -0.79 7.93
CA LEU A 311 -28.90 -2.10 8.31
C LEU A 311 -29.14 -2.40 9.79
N LEU A 312 -29.07 -1.38 10.65
CA LEU A 312 -29.37 -1.46 12.09
C LEU A 312 -30.88 -1.52 12.37
N ASP A 313 -31.72 -0.90 11.54
CA ASP A 313 -33.19 -0.99 11.66
C ASP A 313 -33.70 -2.41 11.33
N HIS A 314 -33.02 -3.13 10.43
CA HIS A 314 -33.38 -4.51 10.10
C HIS A 314 -33.07 -5.52 11.21
N THR A 315 -32.06 -5.25 12.05
CA THR A 315 -31.72 -6.08 13.21
C THR A 315 -32.59 -5.78 14.44
N ALA A 316 -33.28 -4.63 14.48
CA ALA A 316 -34.15 -4.23 15.60
C ALA A 316 -35.63 -4.61 15.41
N SER A 317 -36.05 -5.05 14.21
CA SER A 317 -37.46 -5.39 13.90
C SER A 317 -37.85 -6.84 14.23
N VAL A 318 -36.92 -7.66 14.72
CA VAL A 318 -37.23 -9.03 15.16
C VAL A 318 -37.00 -9.11 16.66
N ASP A 319 -37.78 -8.37 17.42
CA ASP A 319 -38.29 -8.88 18.70
C ASP A 319 -39.46 -8.04 19.24
N SER A 320 -40.45 -8.76 19.76
CA SER A 320 -41.62 -8.28 20.51
C SER A 320 -42.84 -7.79 19.71
N SER A 321 -43.62 -8.73 19.15
CA SER A 321 -45.06 -8.84 19.46
C SER A 321 -45.76 -9.94 18.64
N THR A 322 -45.91 -11.14 19.21
CA THR A 322 -47.20 -11.85 19.37
C THR A 322 -46.93 -13.28 19.87
N LEU A 323 -47.18 -13.47 21.16
CA LEU A 323 -47.46 -14.78 21.74
C LEU A 323 -48.84 -15.26 21.26
N ASN A 324 -48.92 -16.58 21.01
CA ASN A 324 -50.10 -17.43 20.79
C ASN A 324 -50.55 -17.64 19.33
N LEU A 325 -50.32 -18.85 18.80
CA LEU A 325 -51.36 -19.87 18.65
C LEU A 325 -50.74 -21.22 18.22
N SER A 326 -51.24 -22.30 18.83
CA SER A 326 -50.98 -23.71 18.52
C SER A 326 -51.17 -24.09 17.04
N THR A 327 -50.32 -24.97 16.50
CA THR A 327 -50.68 -26.31 15.99
C THR A 327 -49.46 -27.00 15.36
N SER A 328 -49.43 -28.32 15.51
CA SER A 328 -48.42 -29.29 15.11
C SER A 328 -48.20 -29.41 13.60
N ASP A 329 -46.94 -29.41 13.16
CA ASP A 329 -46.52 -30.05 11.90
C ASP A 329 -45.07 -30.59 12.04
N PRO A 330 -44.81 -31.91 11.96
CA PRO A 330 -43.50 -32.49 12.27
C PRO A 330 -42.58 -32.68 11.05
N ASN A 331 -42.74 -31.93 9.95
CA ASN A 331 -42.04 -32.26 8.70
C ASN A 331 -41.58 -31.07 7.86
N THR A 332 -40.73 -30.21 8.43
CA THR A 332 -39.94 -29.24 7.65
C THR A 332 -38.52 -29.15 8.22
N ASN A 333 -37.63 -30.01 7.70
CA ASN A 333 -36.19 -29.79 7.80
C ASN A 333 -35.79 -28.65 6.85
N ASN A 334 -36.19 -27.42 7.18
CA ASN A 334 -35.57 -26.22 6.61
C ASN A 334 -34.44 -25.82 7.57
N SER A 335 -33.28 -26.47 7.42
CA SER A 335 -32.04 -25.89 7.94
C SER A 335 -31.85 -24.56 7.21
N LEU A 336 -31.96 -23.45 7.93
CA LEU A 336 -31.52 -22.15 7.42
C LEU A 336 -30.10 -22.31 6.87
N PRO A 337 -29.75 -21.66 5.74
CA PRO A 337 -28.38 -21.68 5.26
C PRO A 337 -27.50 -21.07 6.36
N THR A 338 -26.68 -21.90 7.00
CA THR A 338 -25.66 -21.42 7.92
C THR A 338 -24.73 -20.52 7.12
N THR A 339 -24.82 -19.21 7.36
CA THR A 339 -23.93 -18.23 6.77
C THR A 339 -22.55 -18.46 7.39
N ASN A 340 -21.74 -19.25 6.72
CA ASN A 340 -20.38 -19.53 7.15
C ASN A 340 -19.54 -18.27 6.93
N PHE A 341 -19.06 -17.61 7.98
CA PHE A 341 -18.15 -16.48 7.88
C PHE A 341 -16.69 -16.95 8.02
N PRO A 342 -15.71 -16.23 7.47
CA PRO A 342 -14.29 -16.50 7.74
C PRO A 342 -13.96 -16.32 9.23
N ASP A 343 -13.11 -17.18 9.77
CA ASP A 343 -12.68 -17.12 11.18
C ASP A 343 -11.81 -15.88 11.45
N PRO A 344 -12.22 -14.92 12.29
CA PRO A 344 -11.46 -13.71 12.56
C PRO A 344 -10.08 -13.96 13.18
N GLU A 345 -9.87 -15.11 13.85
CA GLU A 345 -8.57 -15.48 14.42
C GLU A 345 -7.53 -15.86 13.34
N ALA A 346 -7.98 -16.06 12.10
CA ALA A 346 -7.10 -16.29 10.96
C ALA A 346 -6.48 -15.01 10.39
N ILE A 347 -6.86 -13.81 10.87
CA ILE A 347 -6.29 -12.55 10.41
C ILE A 347 -4.86 -12.41 10.94
N ASP A 348 -3.90 -12.34 10.03
CA ASP A 348 -2.48 -12.15 10.29
C ASP A 348 -1.90 -10.94 9.50
N GLU A 349 -0.59 -10.71 9.64
CA GLU A 349 0.13 -9.64 8.95
C GLU A 349 0.05 -9.78 7.42
N ASP A 350 0.11 -11.00 6.91
CA ASP A 350 -0.01 -11.28 5.47
C ASP A 350 -1.41 -10.92 4.95
N THR A 351 -2.45 -11.19 5.75
CA THR A 351 -3.83 -10.80 5.44
C THR A 351 -3.96 -9.29 5.31
N ILE A 352 -3.37 -8.51 6.22
CA ILE A 352 -3.41 -7.04 6.13
C ILE A 352 -2.56 -6.56 4.95
N THR A 353 -1.37 -7.13 4.76
CA THR A 353 -0.45 -6.81 3.66
C THR A 353 -1.11 -7.01 2.29
N ALA A 354 -1.88 -8.09 2.12
CA ALA A 354 -2.63 -8.36 0.90
C ALA A 354 -3.68 -7.27 0.57
N HIS A 355 -4.15 -6.52 1.58
CA HIS A 355 -5.11 -5.43 1.42
C HIS A 355 -4.49 -4.03 1.35
N THR A 356 -3.16 -3.91 1.52
CA THR A 356 -2.44 -2.65 1.24
C THR A 356 -2.44 -2.35 -0.27
N PHE A 357 -2.13 -1.12 -0.68
CA PHE A 357 -2.09 -0.76 -2.09
C PHE A 357 -0.97 -1.49 -2.85
N THR A 358 0.15 -1.76 -2.19
CA THR A 358 1.24 -2.55 -2.78
C THR A 358 0.87 -4.02 -2.95
N GLY A 359 -0.03 -4.53 -2.10
CA GLY A 359 -0.46 -5.92 -2.07
C GLY A 359 0.69 -6.91 -1.83
N ALA A 360 0.43 -8.19 -2.12
CA ALA A 360 1.41 -9.27 -2.06
C ALA A 360 2.34 -9.34 -3.29
N ASP A 361 2.08 -8.52 -4.33
CA ASP A 361 2.80 -8.57 -5.61
C ASP A 361 4.15 -7.85 -5.57
N CYS A 362 4.40 -7.03 -4.55
CA CYS A 362 5.65 -6.30 -4.37
C CYS A 362 6.53 -7.00 -3.33
N PRO A 363 7.85 -7.18 -3.60
CA PRO A 363 8.77 -7.62 -2.57
C PRO A 363 8.88 -6.56 -1.45
N PRO A 364 9.34 -6.96 -0.25
CA PRO A 364 9.58 -6.05 0.87
C PRO A 364 10.48 -4.88 0.48
N LEU A 365 10.30 -3.74 1.14
CA LEU A 365 11.07 -2.53 0.84
C LEU A 365 12.51 -2.65 1.35
N ASP A 366 13.50 -2.68 0.45
CA ASP A 366 14.91 -2.81 0.85
C ASP A 366 15.56 -1.48 1.24
N LEU A 367 15.16 -0.40 0.56
CA LEU A 367 15.83 0.89 0.63
C LEU A 367 14.84 2.05 0.44
N LEU A 368 14.73 2.93 1.43
CA LEU A 368 13.95 4.16 1.37
C LEU A 368 14.90 5.37 1.37
N ILE A 369 14.87 6.15 0.30
CA ILE A 369 15.71 7.33 0.15
C ILE A 369 14.86 8.59 0.22
N ARG A 370 15.25 9.53 1.08
CA ARG A 370 14.67 10.86 1.13
C ARG A 370 15.72 11.93 0.88
N THR A 371 15.45 12.83 -0.06
CA THR A 371 16.30 13.99 -0.35
C THR A 371 15.98 15.18 0.54
N SER A 372 16.72 16.28 0.37
CA SER A 372 16.56 17.62 0.96
C SER A 372 17.02 17.81 2.41
N GLY A 373 17.67 16.81 3.00
CA GLY A 373 18.24 16.86 4.35
C GLY A 373 17.22 16.82 5.49
N VAL A 374 15.96 16.48 5.20
CA VAL A 374 14.92 16.33 6.22
C VAL A 374 14.90 14.87 6.71
N GLU A 375 15.05 14.66 8.01
CA GLU A 375 15.16 13.34 8.64
C GLU A 375 13.81 12.87 9.23
N ARG A 376 12.83 12.61 8.36
CA ARG A 376 11.54 11.99 8.75
C ARG A 376 10.94 11.22 7.57
N LEU A 377 9.97 10.33 7.81
CA LEU A 377 9.30 9.60 6.72
C LEU A 377 8.14 10.37 6.09
N SER A 378 7.49 11.28 6.84
CA SER A 378 6.32 12.05 6.37
C SER A 378 5.17 11.15 5.90
N ASP A 379 4.81 10.18 6.74
CA ASP A 379 3.68 9.26 6.54
C ASP A 379 3.75 8.52 5.18
N PHE A 380 4.93 7.96 4.88
CA PHE A 380 5.22 7.29 3.62
C PHE A 380 5.71 5.86 3.84
N MET A 381 5.00 4.87 3.28
CA MET A 381 5.36 3.45 3.28
C MET A 381 5.67 2.89 4.68
N LEU A 382 4.94 3.31 5.72
CA LEU A 382 5.23 2.91 7.11
C LEU A 382 5.00 1.41 7.33
N TRP A 383 3.97 0.83 6.70
CA TRP A 383 3.69 -0.61 6.77
C TRP A 383 4.77 -1.43 6.03
N GLN A 384 5.17 -0.95 4.85
CA GLN A 384 6.14 -1.64 4.00
C GLN A 384 7.59 -1.48 4.47
N CYS A 385 7.89 -0.42 5.25
CA CYS A 385 9.15 -0.30 5.98
C CYS A 385 9.19 -1.37 7.08
N HIS A 386 9.90 -2.45 6.83
CA HIS A 386 10.12 -3.50 7.82
C HIS A 386 11.50 -3.36 8.48
N GLN A 387 11.82 -4.25 9.41
CA GLN A 387 13.06 -4.18 10.18
C GLN A 387 14.30 -4.09 9.29
N ASP A 388 14.38 -4.82 8.18
CA ASP A 388 15.55 -4.79 7.31
C ASP A 388 15.53 -3.66 6.28
N THR A 389 14.54 -2.76 6.28
CA THR A 389 14.52 -1.62 5.36
C THR A 389 15.62 -0.61 5.75
N GLU A 390 16.53 -0.31 4.83
CA GLU A 390 17.51 0.75 5.06
C GLU A 390 16.92 2.12 4.72
N ILE A 391 16.93 3.05 5.67
CA ILE A 391 16.41 4.41 5.48
C ILE A 391 17.59 5.38 5.35
N VAL A 392 17.64 6.11 4.25
CA VAL A 392 18.76 7.00 3.90
C VAL A 392 18.28 8.42 3.64
N PHE A 393 18.80 9.36 4.42
CA PHE A 393 18.54 10.79 4.28
C PHE A 393 19.70 11.48 3.57
N LEU A 394 19.42 12.09 2.42
CA LEU A 394 20.40 12.80 1.61
C LEU A 394 20.18 14.31 1.70
N LYS A 395 21.28 15.06 1.84
CA LYS A 395 21.25 16.53 1.95
C LYS A 395 20.97 17.25 0.62
N CYS A 396 21.24 16.61 -0.51
CA CYS A 396 20.99 17.19 -1.84
C CYS A 396 19.50 17.41 -2.08
N MET A 397 19.13 18.42 -2.88
CA MET A 397 17.74 18.59 -3.30
C MET A 397 17.37 17.57 -4.38
N TRP A 398 16.10 17.19 -4.50
CA TRP A 398 15.67 16.19 -5.49
C TRP A 398 16.11 16.51 -6.94
N PRO A 399 15.98 17.75 -7.47
CA PRO A 399 16.45 18.05 -8.83
C PRO A 399 17.96 17.92 -9.05
N GLU A 400 18.75 17.88 -7.96
CA GLU A 400 20.21 17.69 -7.99
C GLU A 400 20.61 16.22 -7.86
N PHE A 401 19.67 15.37 -7.43
CA PHE A 401 19.94 13.97 -7.17
C PHE A 401 20.20 13.21 -8.48
N ASP A 402 21.34 12.54 -8.54
CA ASP A 402 21.80 11.82 -9.72
C ASP A 402 22.53 10.53 -9.33
N LEU A 403 23.10 9.85 -10.33
CA LEU A 403 23.86 8.62 -10.13
C LEU A 403 24.98 8.80 -9.10
N TRP A 404 25.69 9.93 -9.08
CA TRP A 404 26.83 10.12 -8.17
C TRP A 404 26.42 10.24 -6.71
N HIS A 405 25.21 10.75 -6.46
CA HIS A 405 24.62 10.73 -5.12
C HIS A 405 24.07 9.35 -4.75
N PHE A 406 23.53 8.61 -5.73
CA PHE A 406 22.93 7.30 -5.49
C PHE A 406 23.98 6.18 -5.31
N MET A 407 25.10 6.27 -6.01
CA MET A 407 26.17 5.27 -5.99
C MET A 407 26.71 4.97 -4.58
N PRO A 408 27.08 5.97 -3.73
CA PRO A 408 27.50 5.71 -2.36
C PRO A 408 26.45 4.98 -1.55
N VAL A 409 25.17 5.33 -1.73
CA VAL A 409 24.04 4.69 -1.03
C VAL A 409 23.94 3.22 -1.40
N LEU A 410 23.98 2.91 -2.70
CA LEU A 410 23.94 1.52 -3.19
C LEU A 410 25.15 0.70 -2.70
N LEU A 411 26.35 1.29 -2.72
CA LEU A 411 27.56 0.61 -2.25
C LEU A 411 27.54 0.37 -0.73
N GLU A 412 27.01 1.31 0.05
CA GLU A 412 26.83 1.16 1.49
C GLU A 412 25.81 0.06 1.81
N TRP A 413 24.65 0.07 1.16
CA TRP A 413 23.65 -0.99 1.26
C TRP A 413 24.24 -2.36 0.90
N GLN A 414 24.95 -2.45 -0.23
CA GLN A 414 25.62 -3.69 -0.65
C GLN A 414 26.63 -4.21 0.37
N TRP A 415 27.39 -3.30 0.96
CA TRP A 415 28.40 -3.63 1.96
C TRP A 415 27.75 -4.13 3.25
N GLN A 416 26.67 -3.50 3.72
CA GLN A 416 25.90 -3.94 4.89
C GLN A 416 25.32 -5.34 4.68
N ARG A 417 24.69 -5.58 3.53
CA ARG A 417 24.14 -6.91 3.17
C ARG A 417 25.19 -8.01 3.16
N ARG A 418 26.38 -7.73 2.63
CA ARG A 418 27.49 -8.71 2.62
C ARG A 418 28.03 -9.04 4.00
N LYS A 419 27.94 -8.11 4.96
CA LYS A 419 28.44 -8.33 6.32
C LYS A 419 27.44 -9.00 7.25
N GLY A 420 26.16 -9.12 6.85
CA GLY A 420 25.10 -9.69 7.68
C GLY A 420 24.91 -8.94 9.01
N LEU A 421 25.22 -7.65 9.03
CA LEU A 421 25.23 -6.86 10.27
C LEU A 421 23.80 -6.57 10.73
N PRO A 422 23.42 -6.94 11.97
CA PRO A 422 22.18 -6.48 12.58
C PRO A 422 22.18 -4.94 12.70
N LEU A 423 21.00 -4.33 12.56
CA LEU A 423 20.75 -2.87 12.53
C LEU A 423 21.30 -2.09 13.75
N ASP A 424 21.63 -2.77 14.85
CA ASP A 424 22.17 -2.22 16.10
C ASP A 424 23.48 -1.40 15.93
N LEU A 425 24.20 -1.54 14.81
CA LEU A 425 25.41 -0.74 14.55
C LEU A 425 25.13 0.69 14.07
N GLN A 426 23.91 1.03 13.64
CA GLN A 426 23.56 2.41 13.31
C GLN A 426 23.62 3.33 14.55
N GLU A 427 23.31 2.81 15.73
CA GLU A 427 23.45 3.56 16.99
C GLU A 427 24.92 3.82 17.36
N ARG A 428 25.84 2.90 17.04
CA ARG A 428 27.27 3.09 17.31
C ARG A 428 27.92 4.13 16.43
N ARG A 429 27.41 4.34 15.21
CA ARG A 429 27.96 5.33 14.27
C ARG A 429 27.43 6.75 14.49
N LYS A 430 26.26 6.91 15.15
CA LYS A 430 25.78 8.21 15.65
C LYS A 430 26.47 8.66 16.95
N ARG A 431 27.19 7.76 17.64
CA ARG A 431 27.91 8.01 18.90
C ARG A 431 29.42 8.24 18.73
N LEU A 432 29.95 8.20 17.50
CA LEU A 432 31.33 8.51 17.13
C LEU A 432 31.31 9.66 16.13
#